data_AF-A0A0F9RN86-F1
#
_entry.id   AF-A0A0F9RN86-F1
#
_cell.length_a   1.000
_cell.length_b   1.000
_cell.length_c   1.000
_cell.angle_alpha   90.00
_cell.angle_beta   90.00
_cell.angle_gamma   90.00
#
_symmetry.space_group_name_H-M   'P 1'
#
loop_
_entity.id
_entity.type
_entity.pdbx_description
1 polymer ?
#
loop_
_entity_poly.entity_id
_entity_poly.type
_entity_poly.pdbx_seq_one_letter_code
_entity_poly.pdbx_strand_id
1 'polypeptide(L)'
;MTPYNKPKVGIFSKPINLDQEVIGIRDYITHLFKNILEIGKKIKTKVIKVRKKKHIDFNCQIIHRKSWAEEVFKDMQDNHIFYQKFKKPKDLAIVMTHNYKNKSLFEKSLDHLGIESYIVLSHPEKKNWNHIYKEEWILEYLKSGKCQEDLILYCDSNDCIMRENPQKIVSIFSKFNCELLFMSTSMVKGYPTKECRIWAKRIFFFFDKIF
;
A
#
# COMPACT_ATOMS: atom_id res chain seq x y z
N MET A 1 74.24 -11.97 -64.94
CA MET A 1 72.77 -11.88 -64.74
C MET A 1 72.22 -13.29 -64.62
N THR A 2 71.94 -13.73 -63.39
CA THR A 2 71.34 -15.04 -63.09
C THR A 2 69.81 -14.91 -63.08
N PRO A 3 69.05 -15.85 -63.69
CA PRO A 3 67.60 -15.76 -63.75
C PRO A 3 66.97 -16.11 -62.39
N TYR A 4 66.03 -15.27 -61.97
CA TYR A 4 65.26 -15.41 -60.73
C TYR A 4 64.20 -16.51 -60.90
N ASN A 5 64.35 -17.64 -60.20
CA ASN A 5 63.37 -18.72 -60.20
C ASN A 5 62.19 -18.37 -59.27
N LYS A 6 60.97 -18.24 -59.84
CA LYS A 6 59.73 -18.11 -59.07
C LYS A 6 59.42 -19.42 -58.34
N PRO A 7 59.14 -19.41 -57.03
CA PRO A 7 58.72 -20.63 -56.33
C PRO A 7 57.32 -21.05 -56.80
N LYS A 8 57.17 -22.34 -57.13
CA LYS A 8 55.87 -22.97 -57.38
C LYS A 8 55.16 -23.16 -56.04
N VAL A 9 54.05 -22.43 -55.84
CA VAL A 9 53.15 -22.63 -54.70
C VAL A 9 52.28 -23.85 -55.00
N GLY A 10 52.58 -24.98 -54.34
CA GLY A 10 51.72 -26.16 -54.35
C GLY A 10 50.61 -25.99 -53.32
N ILE A 11 49.36 -25.91 -53.76
CA ILE A 11 48.18 -25.94 -52.88
C ILE A 11 47.90 -27.41 -52.56
N PHE A 12 48.34 -27.86 -51.39
CA PHE A 12 47.86 -29.11 -50.79
C PHE A 12 46.64 -28.80 -49.92
N SER A 13 45.44 -28.80 -50.50
CA SER A 13 44.21 -28.86 -49.70
C SER A 13 43.89 -30.33 -49.43
N LYS A 14 44.28 -30.84 -48.26
CA LYS A 14 43.63 -32.04 -47.71
C LYS A 14 42.15 -31.69 -47.48
N PRO A 15 41.18 -32.53 -47.89
CA PRO A 15 39.79 -32.30 -47.55
C PRO A 15 39.66 -32.32 -46.03
N ILE A 16 39.26 -31.18 -45.46
CA ILE A 16 38.92 -31.08 -44.04
C ILE A 16 37.63 -31.88 -43.88
N ASN A 17 37.66 -32.91 -43.03
CA ASN A 17 36.48 -33.70 -42.70
C ASN A 17 35.58 -32.86 -41.79
N LEU A 18 34.77 -32.00 -42.42
CA LEU A 18 33.87 -31.04 -41.77
C LEU A 18 32.91 -31.72 -40.78
N ASP A 19 32.59 -32.99 -40.97
CA ASP A 19 31.66 -33.72 -40.10
C ASP A 19 32.22 -33.94 -38.68
N GLN A 20 33.53 -34.14 -38.53
CA GLN A 20 34.15 -34.33 -37.21
C GLN A 20 34.29 -33.01 -36.42
N GLU A 21 34.58 -31.90 -37.11
CA GLU A 21 34.65 -30.58 -36.48
C GLU A 21 33.27 -30.06 -36.06
N VAL A 22 32.24 -30.33 -36.87
CA VAL A 22 30.85 -29.96 -36.55
C VAL A 22 30.32 -30.73 -35.33
N ILE A 23 30.68 -32.01 -35.18
CA ILE A 23 30.36 -32.81 -33.98
C ILE A 23 31.03 -32.22 -32.73
N GLY A 24 32.32 -31.87 -32.82
CA GLY A 24 33.05 -31.24 -31.71
C GLY A 24 32.46 -29.89 -31.28
N ILE A 25 32.05 -29.06 -32.24
CA ILE A 25 31.38 -27.77 -31.97
C ILE A 25 30.01 -28.00 -31.32
N ARG A 26 29.24 -28.96 -31.80
CA ARG A 26 27.91 -29.29 -31.24
C ARG A 26 28.01 -29.79 -29.80
N ASP A 27 28.99 -30.63 -29.49
CA ASP A 27 29.22 -31.14 -28.15
C ASP A 27 29.69 -30.04 -27.20
N TYR A 28 30.59 -29.17 -27.68
CA TYR A 28 31.04 -27.99 -26.93
C TYR A 28 29.88 -27.04 -26.60
N ILE A 29 29.04 -26.71 -27.59
CA ILE A 29 27.85 -25.87 -27.39
C ILE A 29 26.88 -26.53 -26.41
N THR A 30 26.63 -27.83 -26.54
CA THR A 30 25.73 -28.57 -25.63
C THR A 30 26.25 -28.55 -24.19
N HIS A 31 27.56 -28.71 -24.00
CA HIS A 31 28.20 -28.65 -22.69
C HIS A 31 28.15 -27.23 -22.10
N LEU A 32 28.38 -26.21 -22.93
CA LEU A 32 28.27 -24.80 -22.53
C LEU A 32 26.84 -24.45 -22.09
N PHE A 33 25.81 -24.88 -22.82
CA PHE A 33 24.41 -24.67 -22.44
C PHE A 33 24.03 -25.38 -21.14
N LYS A 34 24.51 -26.61 -20.92
CA LYS A 34 24.30 -27.34 -19.65
C LYS A 34 24.93 -26.59 -18.48
N ASN A 35 26.14 -26.08 -18.64
CA ASN A 35 26.83 -25.30 -17.61
C ASN A 35 26.12 -23.96 -17.34
N ILE A 36 25.65 -23.26 -18.37
CA ILE A 36 24.84 -22.03 -18.22
C ILE A 36 23.53 -22.32 -17.47
N LEU A 37 22.87 -23.44 -17.77
CA LEU A 37 21.63 -23.86 -17.08
C LEU A 37 21.89 -24.24 -15.61
N GLU A 38 22.97 -24.95 -15.32
CA GLU A 38 23.44 -25.26 -13.95
C GLU A 38 23.75 -23.98 -13.15
N ILE A 39 24.49 -23.05 -13.76
CA ILE A 39 24.78 -21.74 -13.18
C ILE A 39 23.48 -20.95 -12.96
N GLY A 40 22.57 -20.94 -13.93
CA GLY A 40 21.26 -20.31 -13.81
C GLY A 40 20.38 -20.92 -12.72
N LYS A 41 20.45 -22.23 -12.48
CA LYS A 41 19.79 -22.93 -11.37
C LYS A 41 20.41 -22.56 -10.02
N LYS A 42 21.73 -22.44 -9.93
CA LYS A 42 22.44 -21.96 -8.71
C LYS A 42 22.19 -20.48 -8.42
N ILE A 43 22.00 -19.65 -9.44
CA ILE A 43 21.64 -18.24 -9.30
C ILE A 43 20.16 -18.08 -8.90
N LYS A 44 19.28 -19.00 -9.31
CA LYS A 44 17.85 -18.99 -8.93
C LYS A 44 17.59 -19.09 -7.43
N THR A 45 18.54 -19.54 -6.61
CA THR A 45 18.43 -19.58 -5.13
C THR A 45 18.90 -18.29 -4.43
N LYS A 46 19.34 -17.26 -5.18
CA LYS A 46 19.63 -15.93 -4.63
C LYS A 46 18.92 -14.80 -5.39
N VAL A 47 17.80 -15.10 -6.03
CA VAL A 47 16.83 -14.06 -6.37
C VAL A 47 16.16 -13.66 -5.07
N ILE A 48 16.80 -12.74 -4.33
CA ILE A 48 16.07 -11.84 -3.45
C ILE A 48 15.04 -11.21 -4.39
N LYS A 49 13.78 -11.64 -4.31
CA LYS A 49 12.67 -10.87 -4.84
C LYS A 49 12.69 -9.57 -4.04
N VAL A 50 13.50 -8.61 -4.47
CA VAL A 50 13.23 -7.21 -4.22
C VAL A 50 11.96 -6.97 -5.01
N ARG A 51 10.82 -7.33 -4.41
CA ARG A 51 9.55 -6.68 -4.77
C ARG A 51 9.91 -5.22 -4.62
N LYS A 52 10.09 -4.50 -5.74
CA LYS A 52 9.99 -3.05 -5.72
C LYS A 52 8.66 -2.82 -5.00
N LYS A 53 8.70 -2.45 -3.72
CA LYS A 53 7.52 -1.94 -3.02
C LYS A 53 7.06 -0.85 -3.98
N LYS A 54 5.91 -1.06 -4.64
CA LYS A 54 5.28 0.06 -5.34
C LYS A 54 5.18 1.10 -4.24
N HIS A 55 5.91 2.20 -4.35
CA HIS A 55 5.62 3.38 -3.57
C HIS A 55 4.21 3.76 -4.01
N ILE A 56 3.22 3.24 -3.28
CA ILE A 56 1.86 3.71 -3.42
C ILE A 56 1.91 5.06 -2.75
N ASP A 57 1.94 6.10 -3.58
CA ASP A 57 1.77 7.46 -3.08
C ASP A 57 0.33 7.59 -2.62
N PHE A 58 0.11 7.35 -1.33
CA PHE A 58 -1.17 7.59 -0.70
C PHE A 58 -1.30 9.09 -0.48
N ASN A 59 -1.92 9.83 -1.40
CA ASN A 59 -2.29 11.23 -1.14
C ASN A 59 -3.54 11.33 -0.25
N CYS A 60 -3.53 10.63 0.90
CA CYS A 60 -4.63 10.66 1.86
C CYS A 60 -4.11 10.66 3.31
N GLN A 61 -4.89 11.28 4.20
CA GLN A 61 -4.58 11.39 5.63
C GLN A 61 -4.99 10.13 6.40
N ILE A 62 -6.07 9.48 5.96
CA ILE A 62 -6.60 8.23 6.50
C ILE A 62 -6.48 7.14 5.43
N ILE A 63 -5.91 6.00 5.79
CA ILE A 63 -5.91 4.79 4.93
C ILE A 63 -6.90 3.82 5.54
N HIS A 64 -8.00 3.56 4.82
CA HIS A 64 -9.08 2.68 5.27
C HIS A 64 -9.15 1.41 4.40
N ARG A 65 -8.25 0.47 4.70
CA ARG A 65 -8.20 -0.88 4.12
C ARG A 65 -7.16 -1.68 4.90
N LYS A 66 -7.60 -2.67 5.68
CA LYS A 66 -6.76 -3.41 6.64
C LYS A 66 -5.36 -3.76 6.12
N SER A 67 -5.29 -4.45 4.98
CA SER A 67 -4.01 -4.91 4.42
C SER A 67 -3.02 -3.77 4.11
N TRP A 68 -3.52 -2.63 3.64
CA TRP A 68 -2.68 -1.47 3.33
C TRP A 68 -2.39 -0.65 4.58
N ALA A 69 -3.38 -0.51 5.46
CA ALA A 69 -3.22 0.17 6.74
C ALA A 69 -2.13 -0.51 7.58
N GLU A 70 -2.14 -1.84 7.69
CA GLU A 70 -1.11 -2.60 8.40
C GLU A 70 0.28 -2.48 7.74
N GLU A 71 0.36 -2.59 6.39
CA GLU A 71 1.63 -2.47 5.67
C GLU A 71 2.25 -1.08 5.80
N VAL A 72 1.46 -0.02 5.59
CA VAL A 72 1.92 1.37 5.70
C VAL A 72 2.26 1.70 7.14
N PHE A 73 1.46 1.27 8.11
CA PHE A 73 1.75 1.56 9.51
C PHE A 73 3.04 0.89 9.96
N LYS A 74 3.28 -0.37 9.56
CA LYS A 74 4.55 -1.03 9.81
C LYS A 74 5.73 -0.24 9.22
N ASP A 75 5.59 0.26 8.00
CA ASP A 75 6.62 1.09 7.36
C ASP A 75 6.85 2.41 8.13
N MET A 76 5.78 3.03 8.65
CA MET A 76 5.88 4.21 9.52
C MET A 76 6.63 3.92 10.81
N GLN A 77 6.37 2.77 11.43
CA GLN A 77 7.03 2.33 12.65
C GLN A 77 8.52 2.05 12.41
N ASP A 78 8.84 1.24 11.39
CA ASP A 78 10.21 0.83 11.07
C ASP A 78 11.12 2.03 10.71
N ASN A 79 10.55 3.07 10.11
CA ASN A 79 11.29 4.26 9.66
C ASN A 79 11.05 5.51 10.52
N HIS A 80 10.38 5.38 11.67
CA HIS A 80 10.01 6.50 12.56
C HIS A 80 9.33 7.67 11.85
N ILE A 81 8.53 7.39 10.82
CA ILE A 81 7.84 8.43 10.04
C ILE A 81 6.84 9.13 10.96
N PHE A 82 7.06 10.43 11.19
CA PHE A 82 6.22 11.30 12.01
C PHE A 82 5.99 10.82 13.46
N TYR A 83 6.91 10.01 14.00
CA TYR A 83 6.81 9.52 15.37
C TYR A 83 6.71 10.69 16.37
N GLN A 84 5.68 10.68 17.20
CA GLN A 84 5.41 11.69 18.25
C GLN A 84 5.42 13.14 17.76
N LYS A 85 5.09 13.38 16.49
CA LYS A 85 5.27 14.69 15.84
C LYS A 85 4.07 15.62 16.00
N PHE A 86 2.88 15.10 16.18
CA PHE A 86 1.63 15.85 16.05
C PHE A 86 0.87 15.96 17.38
N LYS A 87 -0.14 16.83 17.38
CA LYS A 87 -1.09 17.00 18.47
C LYS A 87 -2.51 17.04 17.90
N LYS A 88 -3.49 16.66 18.70
CA LYS A 88 -4.91 16.81 18.36
C LYS A 88 -5.26 18.30 18.20
N PRO A 89 -5.97 18.72 17.14
CA PRO A 89 -6.56 20.05 17.06
C PRO A 89 -7.55 20.26 18.20
N LYS A 90 -7.61 21.47 18.77
CA LYS A 90 -8.44 21.74 19.95
C LYS A 90 -9.92 21.45 19.68
N ASP A 91 -10.40 21.87 18.52
CA ASP A 91 -11.81 21.82 18.15
C ASP A 91 -12.20 20.51 17.46
N LEU A 92 -11.34 19.48 17.51
CA LEU A 92 -11.57 18.18 16.88
C LEU A 92 -11.63 17.05 17.91
N ALA A 93 -12.78 16.41 18.05
CA ALA A 93 -12.90 15.11 18.69
C ALA A 93 -12.54 13.99 17.69
N ILE A 94 -11.66 13.07 18.08
CA ILE A 94 -11.35 11.86 17.30
C ILE A 94 -12.05 10.70 17.99
N VAL A 95 -13.02 10.10 17.32
CA VAL A 95 -13.93 9.11 17.91
C VAL A 95 -13.85 7.80 17.14
N MET A 96 -13.88 6.69 17.87
CA MET A 96 -13.97 5.35 17.30
C MET A 96 -14.78 4.44 18.21
N THR A 97 -15.19 3.28 17.70
CA THR A 97 -16.01 2.31 18.44
C THR A 97 -15.38 0.92 18.37
N HIS A 98 -15.22 0.25 19.51
CA HIS A 98 -14.93 -1.19 19.57
C HIS A 98 -14.99 -1.75 20.99
N ASN A 99 -15.04 -3.09 21.08
CA ASN A 99 -14.91 -3.86 22.32
C ASN A 99 -13.57 -4.62 22.43
N TYR A 100 -12.56 -4.25 21.64
CA TYR A 100 -11.25 -4.90 21.71
C TYR A 100 -10.58 -4.70 23.08
N LYS A 101 -10.00 -5.78 23.61
CA LYS A 101 -9.23 -5.76 24.85
C LYS A 101 -7.93 -4.96 24.75
N ASN A 102 -7.33 -4.97 23.56
CA ASN A 102 -6.07 -4.28 23.26
C ASN A 102 -6.35 -3.12 22.32
N LYS A 103 -5.42 -2.15 22.30
CA LYS A 103 -5.45 -1.05 21.35
C LYS A 103 -5.63 -1.55 19.92
N SER A 104 -6.59 -0.96 19.23
CA SER A 104 -6.91 -1.17 17.84
C SER A 104 -5.79 -0.64 16.91
N LEU A 105 -5.91 -0.91 15.61
CA LEU A 105 -4.92 -0.43 14.64
C LEU A 105 -4.92 1.11 14.58
N PHE A 106 -6.10 1.72 14.61
CA PHE A 106 -6.23 3.17 14.56
C PHE A 106 -5.65 3.83 15.81
N GLU A 107 -5.96 3.33 17.01
CA GLU A 107 -5.37 3.81 18.27
C GLU A 107 -3.83 3.77 18.23
N LYS A 108 -3.25 2.64 17.81
CA LYS A 108 -1.80 2.52 17.71
C LYS A 108 -1.20 3.53 16.74
N SER A 109 -1.91 3.85 15.64
CA SER A 109 -1.46 4.87 14.70
C SER A 109 -1.52 6.28 15.29
N LEU A 110 -2.55 6.60 16.08
CA LEU A 110 -2.66 7.87 16.79
C LEU A 110 -1.56 8.01 17.84
N ASP A 111 -1.34 6.97 18.64
CA ASP A 111 -0.24 6.91 19.62
C ASP A 111 1.10 7.17 18.94
N HIS A 112 1.38 6.48 17.81
CA HIS A 112 2.62 6.64 17.05
C HIS A 112 2.81 8.09 16.60
N LEU A 113 1.74 8.78 16.21
CA LEU A 113 1.79 10.18 15.78
C LEU A 113 1.90 11.20 16.94
N GLY A 114 1.76 10.76 18.20
CA GLY A 114 1.72 11.64 19.39
C GLY A 114 0.33 12.19 19.72
N ILE A 115 -0.73 11.56 19.23
CA ILE A 115 -2.12 11.95 19.46
C ILE A 115 -2.68 11.08 20.59
N GLU A 116 -2.53 11.54 21.83
CA GLU A 116 -2.92 10.78 23.02
C GLU A 116 -4.39 10.97 23.43
N SER A 117 -5.02 12.05 22.95
CA SER A 117 -6.42 12.37 23.25
C SER A 117 -7.31 11.85 22.12
N TYR A 118 -8.05 10.78 22.38
CA TYR A 118 -9.06 10.24 21.49
C TYR A 118 -10.12 9.50 22.31
N ILE A 119 -11.29 9.28 21.72
CA ILE A 119 -12.45 8.69 22.41
C ILE A 119 -12.74 7.32 21.81
N VAL A 120 -12.73 6.30 22.67
CA VAL A 120 -13.16 4.94 22.32
C VAL A 120 -14.51 4.69 22.97
N LEU A 121 -15.54 4.55 22.15
CA LEU A 121 -16.89 4.17 22.59
C LEU A 121 -16.96 2.64 22.63
N SER A 122 -17.27 2.10 23.80
CA SER A 122 -17.17 0.67 24.08
C SER A 122 -18.26 0.21 25.03
N HIS A 123 -18.87 -0.92 24.71
CA HIS A 123 -19.91 -1.59 25.50
C HIS A 123 -19.53 -3.07 25.64
N PRO A 124 -18.60 -3.41 26.55
CA PRO A 124 -18.04 -4.75 26.65
C PRO A 124 -19.08 -5.84 26.97
N GLU A 125 -20.25 -5.47 27.48
CA GLU A 125 -21.39 -6.36 27.68
C GLU A 125 -21.99 -6.88 26.35
N LYS A 126 -21.81 -6.14 25.24
CA LYS A 126 -22.25 -6.53 23.90
C LYS A 126 -21.25 -7.49 23.27
N LYS A 127 -21.40 -8.79 23.56
CA LYS A 127 -20.49 -9.86 23.11
C LYS A 127 -20.50 -10.14 21.60
N ASN A 128 -21.65 -9.95 20.95
CA ASN A 128 -21.80 -10.16 19.51
C ASN A 128 -21.76 -8.81 18.80
N TRP A 129 -20.72 -8.56 18.02
CA TRP A 129 -20.59 -7.30 17.30
C TRP A 129 -21.69 -7.15 16.25
N ASN A 130 -22.38 -6.01 16.26
CA ASN A 130 -23.32 -5.58 15.22
C ASN A 130 -22.87 -4.21 14.70
N HIS A 131 -22.88 -4.01 13.39
CA HIS A 131 -22.49 -2.73 12.80
C HIS A 131 -23.34 -1.56 13.30
N ILE A 132 -24.64 -1.78 13.57
CA ILE A 132 -25.59 -0.77 14.09
C ILE A 132 -25.11 -0.15 15.40
N TYR A 133 -24.30 -0.88 16.18
CA TYR A 133 -23.77 -0.37 17.44
C TYR A 133 -22.87 0.86 17.25
N LYS A 134 -22.25 1.01 16.08
CA LYS A 134 -21.44 2.20 15.78
C LYS A 134 -22.32 3.45 15.81
N GLU A 135 -23.44 3.41 15.09
CA GLU A 135 -24.39 4.52 15.00
C GLU A 135 -25.07 4.79 16.34
N GLU A 136 -25.50 3.74 17.05
CA GLU A 136 -26.13 3.86 18.38
C GLU A 136 -25.19 4.52 19.39
N TRP A 137 -23.95 4.05 19.52
CA TRP A 137 -23.03 4.55 20.53
C TRP A 137 -22.54 5.97 20.23
N ILE A 138 -22.35 6.32 18.96
CA ILE A 138 -22.05 7.70 18.56
C ILE A 138 -23.23 8.60 18.93
N LEU A 139 -24.47 8.18 18.64
CA LEU A 139 -25.66 8.97 18.97
C LEU A 139 -25.80 9.17 20.49
N GLU A 140 -25.56 8.13 21.29
CA GLU A 140 -25.53 8.21 22.74
C GLU A 140 -24.46 9.20 23.24
N TYR A 141 -23.23 9.09 22.69
CA TYR A 141 -22.14 10.01 23.01
C TYR A 141 -22.51 11.47 22.71
N LEU A 142 -23.09 11.74 21.54
CA LEU A 142 -23.55 13.09 21.15
C LEU A 142 -24.64 13.61 22.10
N LYS A 143 -25.67 12.79 22.37
CA LYS A 143 -26.78 13.18 23.25
C LYS A 143 -26.37 13.36 24.71
N SER A 144 -25.29 12.74 25.15
CA SER A 144 -24.81 12.84 26.53
C SER A 144 -24.24 14.21 26.89
N GLY A 145 -23.99 15.09 25.90
CA GLY A 145 -23.34 16.38 26.11
C GLY A 145 -21.84 16.27 26.44
N LYS A 146 -21.24 15.06 26.35
CA LYS A 146 -19.80 14.87 26.59
C LYS A 146 -18.91 15.35 25.44
N CYS A 147 -19.47 15.50 24.23
CA CYS A 147 -18.76 16.11 23.11
C CYS A 147 -18.75 17.63 23.30
N GLN A 148 -17.57 18.20 23.46
CA GLN A 148 -17.39 19.64 23.68
C GLN A 148 -16.73 20.30 22.47
N GLU A 149 -16.12 19.51 21.59
CA GLU A 149 -15.53 19.95 20.34
C GLU A 149 -16.56 20.22 19.25
N ASP A 150 -16.27 21.20 18.40
CA ASP A 150 -17.12 21.61 17.26
C ASP A 150 -17.09 20.59 16.11
N LEU A 151 -16.00 19.85 15.97
CA LEU A 151 -15.79 18.88 14.90
C LEU A 151 -15.60 17.47 15.45
N ILE A 152 -16.14 16.49 14.72
CA ILE A 152 -15.95 15.08 15.02
C ILE A 152 -15.37 14.37 13.79
N LEU A 153 -14.24 13.69 14.00
CA LEU A 153 -13.70 12.71 13.08
C LEU A 153 -14.02 11.30 13.61
N TYR A 154 -14.91 10.59 12.92
CA TYR A 154 -15.13 9.17 13.16
C TYR A 154 -14.30 8.30 12.21
N CYS A 155 -13.66 7.25 12.74
CA CYS A 155 -12.91 6.28 11.96
C CYS A 155 -13.08 4.85 12.50
N ASP A 156 -13.04 3.87 11.60
CA ASP A 156 -13.11 2.46 11.95
C ASP A 156 -11.84 2.01 12.67
N SER A 157 -11.97 1.41 13.84
CA SER A 157 -10.83 1.17 14.73
C SER A 157 -9.83 0.12 14.22
N ASN A 158 -10.28 -0.91 13.50
CA ASN A 158 -9.48 -2.11 13.25
C ASN A 158 -8.74 -2.13 11.91
N ASP A 159 -9.22 -1.39 10.92
CA ASP A 159 -8.77 -1.47 9.53
C ASP A 159 -8.47 -0.12 8.91
N CYS A 160 -8.31 0.91 9.76
CA CYS A 160 -7.80 2.21 9.36
C CYS A 160 -6.60 2.67 10.18
N ILE A 161 -5.82 3.57 9.58
CA ILE A 161 -4.73 4.31 10.25
C ILE A 161 -4.82 5.79 9.91
N MET A 162 -4.34 6.63 10.82
CA MET A 162 -3.96 8.01 10.51
C MET A 162 -2.49 8.05 10.14
N ARG A 163 -2.15 8.65 9.00
CA ARG A 163 -0.77 8.72 8.49
C ARG A 163 -0.08 10.04 8.82
N GLU A 164 -0.84 11.11 9.02
CA GLU A 164 -0.31 12.48 9.01
C GLU A 164 -1.04 13.41 10.00
N ASN A 165 -0.65 14.69 9.99
CA ASN A 165 -1.18 15.73 10.85
C ASN A 165 -2.72 15.85 10.75
N PRO A 166 -3.48 15.62 11.84
CA PRO A 166 -4.93 15.77 11.87
C PRO A 166 -5.42 17.17 11.50
N GLN A 167 -4.59 18.22 11.66
CA GLN A 167 -4.94 19.57 11.23
C GLN A 167 -5.25 19.65 9.73
N LYS A 168 -4.62 18.78 8.90
CA LYS A 168 -4.93 18.73 7.47
C LYS A 168 -6.37 18.32 7.20
N ILE A 169 -6.94 17.43 8.02
CA ILE A 169 -8.35 17.00 7.90
C ILE A 169 -9.27 18.19 8.20
N VAL A 170 -9.00 18.94 9.27
CA VAL A 170 -9.75 20.15 9.61
C VAL A 170 -9.67 21.17 8.47
N SER A 171 -8.48 21.43 7.94
CA SER A 171 -8.29 22.36 6.81
C SER A 171 -9.00 21.91 5.52
N ILE A 172 -9.10 20.59 5.27
CA ILE A 172 -9.88 20.05 4.15
C ILE A 172 -11.36 20.30 4.42
N PHE A 173 -11.87 19.91 5.59
CA PHE A 173 -13.27 20.08 5.97
C PHE A 173 -13.75 21.53 5.82
N SER A 174 -12.99 22.50 6.35
CA SER A 174 -13.33 23.93 6.26
C SER A 174 -13.42 24.47 4.83
N LYS A 175 -12.79 23.82 3.83
CA LYS A 175 -12.86 24.25 2.43
C LYS A 175 -14.17 23.86 1.74
N PHE A 176 -14.84 22.81 2.19
CA PHE A 176 -16.02 22.26 1.50
C PHE A 176 -17.34 22.94 1.91
N ASN A 177 -17.32 23.85 2.89
CA ASN A 177 -18.50 24.56 3.40
C ASN A 177 -19.71 23.61 3.60
N CYS A 178 -19.49 22.53 4.34
CA CYS A 178 -20.47 21.48 4.57
C CYS A 178 -20.57 21.14 6.06
N GLU A 179 -21.71 20.62 6.49
CA GLU A 179 -21.91 20.16 7.88
C GLU A 179 -21.38 18.73 8.10
N LEU A 180 -21.23 17.95 7.03
CA LEU A 180 -20.81 16.55 7.09
C LEU A 180 -20.05 16.15 5.82
N LEU A 181 -18.88 15.54 6.01
CA LEU A 181 -18.02 15.06 4.93
C LEU A 181 -17.76 13.56 5.09
N PHE A 182 -18.14 12.78 4.08
CA PHE A 182 -17.89 11.34 4.05
C PHE A 182 -16.69 11.01 3.18
N MET A 183 -15.89 10.02 3.61
CA MET A 183 -14.91 9.40 2.72
C MET A 183 -15.62 8.67 1.57
N SER A 184 -15.15 8.91 0.36
CA SER A 184 -15.64 8.24 -0.83
C SER A 184 -15.01 6.84 -0.96
N THR A 185 -15.80 5.82 -1.34
CA THR A 185 -15.30 4.49 -1.77
C THR A 185 -15.56 4.19 -3.25
N SER A 186 -14.51 3.87 -4.01
CA SER A 186 -14.66 3.50 -5.43
C SER A 186 -15.39 2.16 -5.64
N MET A 187 -15.73 1.46 -4.56
CA MET A 187 -16.49 0.22 -4.61
C MET A 187 -17.96 0.49 -4.93
N VAL A 188 -18.29 0.51 -6.23
CA VAL A 188 -19.68 0.59 -6.72
C VAL A 188 -20.58 -0.50 -6.10
N LYS A 189 -20.02 -1.66 -5.74
CA LYS A 189 -20.74 -2.75 -5.06
C LYS A 189 -21.06 -2.48 -3.59
N GLY A 190 -20.41 -1.51 -2.95
CA GLY A 190 -20.71 -1.09 -1.57
C GLY A 190 -22.02 -0.33 -1.43
N TYR A 191 -22.65 0.04 -2.56
CA TYR A 191 -23.90 0.78 -2.58
C TYR A 191 -25.07 -0.17 -2.88
N PRO A 192 -26.01 -0.35 -1.95
CA PRO A 192 -27.04 -1.39 -2.04
C PRO A 192 -27.99 -1.16 -3.22
N THR A 193 -28.39 0.10 -3.43
CA THR A 193 -29.38 0.47 -4.45
C THR A 193 -28.75 1.08 -5.70
N LYS A 194 -29.52 1.16 -6.78
CA LYS A 194 -29.10 1.81 -8.03
C LYS A 194 -28.94 3.33 -7.80
N GLU A 195 -29.81 3.90 -6.99
CA GLU A 195 -29.84 5.30 -6.59
C GLU A 195 -28.57 5.66 -5.82
N CYS A 196 -28.18 4.85 -4.83
CA CYS A 196 -26.92 5.02 -4.10
C CYS A 196 -25.70 4.94 -5.05
N ARG A 197 -25.73 4.03 -6.03
CA ARG A 197 -24.67 3.91 -7.04
C ARG A 197 -24.59 5.13 -7.97
N ILE A 198 -25.73 5.70 -8.37
CA ILE A 198 -25.79 6.91 -9.20
C ILE A 198 -25.29 8.12 -8.41
N TRP A 199 -25.74 8.27 -7.17
CA TRP A 199 -25.26 9.31 -6.24
C TRP A 199 -23.75 9.23 -6.05
N ALA A 200 -23.24 8.03 -5.75
CA ALA A 200 -21.81 7.80 -5.57
C ALA A 200 -21.00 8.22 -6.81
N LYS A 201 -21.41 7.79 -8.01
CA LYS A 201 -20.76 8.18 -9.26
C LYS A 201 -20.72 9.70 -9.47
N ARG A 202 -21.79 10.41 -9.12
CA ARG A 202 -21.84 11.88 -9.22
C ARG A 202 -20.86 12.55 -8.26
N ILE A 203 -20.73 12.02 -7.05
CA ILE A 203 -19.79 12.53 -6.05
C ILE A 203 -18.33 12.24 -6.41
N PHE A 204 -18.01 11.07 -6.97
CA PHE A 204 -16.64 10.78 -7.42
C PHE A 204 -16.14 11.79 -8.46
N PHE A 205 -16.99 12.18 -9.41
CA PHE A 205 -16.67 13.21 -10.39
C PHE A 205 -16.37 14.59 -9.76
N PHE A 206 -16.90 14.87 -8.58
CA PHE A 206 -16.64 16.11 -7.86
C PHE A 206 -15.28 16.08 -7.15
N PHE A 207 -14.92 14.94 -6.54
CA PHE A 207 -13.64 14.80 -5.82
C PHE A 207 -12.42 14.63 -6.74
N ASP A 208 -12.56 14.01 -7.92
CA ASP A 208 -11.48 13.91 -8.92
C ASP A 208 -11.01 15.27 -9.47
N LYS A 209 -11.77 16.35 -9.22
CA LYS A 209 -11.41 17.72 -9.63
C LYS A 209 -10.80 18.57 -8.51
N ILE A 210 -10.80 18.08 -7.27
CA ILE A 210 -10.42 18.86 -6.08
C ILE A 210 -9.11 18.34 -5.45
N PHE A 211 -8.76 17.08 -5.70
CA PHE A 211 -7.49 16.46 -5.29
C PHE A 211 -6.60 16.18 -6.50
#